data_AF-A0A3A5I8W5-F1
#
_entry.id   AF-A0A3A5I8W5-F1
#
_cell.length_a   1.000
_cell.length_b   1.000
_cell.length_c   1.000
_cell.angle_alpha   90.00
_cell.angle_beta   90.00
_cell.angle_gamma   90.00
#
_symmetry.space_group_name_H-M   'P 1'
#
loop_
_entity.id
_entity.type
_entity.pdbx_description
1 polymer ?
#
loop_
_entity_poly.entity_id
_entity_poly.type
_entity_poly.pdbx_seq_one_letter_code
_entity_poly.pdbx_strand_id
1 'polypeptide(L)' 'MTSKAEQTLSKTATSEPKFYLHELREHSPKLFDVKPEVFDGAVLGMKDIQATKAEVKKRIDAFLKKEVKQ' A
#
# COMPACT_ATOMS: atom_id res chain seq x y z
N MET A 1 18.33 21.21 -3.15
CA MET A 1 18.71 19.79 -3.25
C MET A 1 17.44 18.98 -3.45
N THR A 2 17.50 18.08 -4.41
CA THR A 2 16.42 17.45 -5.16
C THR A 2 15.57 16.51 -4.31
N SER A 3 14.23 16.55 -4.43
CA SER A 3 13.43 15.41 -4.94
C SER A 3 11.93 15.53 -4.64
N LYS A 4 11.16 15.64 -5.73
CA LYS A 4 10.01 14.77 -6.06
C LYS A 4 8.75 14.89 -5.20
N ALA A 5 8.03 15.99 -5.37
CA ALA A 5 6.57 16.01 -5.24
C ALA A 5 5.97 15.98 -6.65
N GLU A 6 5.85 14.79 -7.23
CA GLU A 6 5.04 14.60 -8.43
C GLU A 6 4.31 13.28 -8.31
N GLN A 7 3.17 13.34 -7.62
CA GLN A 7 2.18 12.28 -7.63
C GLN A 7 0.97 12.78 -8.42
N THR A 8 1.17 12.94 -9.72
CA THR A 8 0.10 13.05 -10.71
C THR A 8 -0.41 11.64 -10.99
N LEU A 9 -1.40 11.21 -10.19
CA LEU A 9 -2.18 10.03 -10.48
C LEU A 9 -3.07 10.31 -11.70
N SER A 10 -2.54 9.96 -12.86
CA SER A 10 -3.20 10.04 -14.15
C SER A 10 -4.46 9.16 -14.17
N LYS A 11 -5.54 9.83 -14.57
CA LYS A 11 -6.83 9.30 -14.99
C LYS A 11 -6.71 8.14 -15.99
N THR A 12 -7.80 7.37 -16.06
CA THR A 12 -8.36 6.54 -17.14
C THR A 12 -8.01 5.05 -17.25
N ALA A 13 -9.08 4.33 -17.59
CA ALA A 13 -9.24 2.92 -17.97
C ALA A 13 -9.62 1.94 -16.85
N THR A 14 -10.81 1.38 -17.04
CA THR A 14 -11.48 0.24 -16.40
C THR A 14 -10.56 -0.94 -16.12
N SER A 15 -9.67 -0.81 -15.15
CA SER A 15 -8.94 -1.90 -14.50
C SER A 15 -8.26 -1.29 -13.28
N GLU A 16 -8.44 -1.87 -12.12
CA GLU A 16 -7.99 -1.30 -10.85
C GLU A 16 -6.53 -0.82 -10.93
N PRO A 17 -6.24 0.47 -10.64
CA PRO A 17 -4.89 1.01 -10.79
C PRO A 17 -3.95 0.30 -9.80
N LYS A 18 -2.89 -0.31 -10.35
CA LYS A 18 -1.78 -0.87 -9.59
C LYS A 18 -0.85 0.27 -9.22
N PHE A 19 -0.55 0.40 -7.93
CA PHE A 19 0.35 1.41 -7.40
C PHE A 19 1.62 0.74 -6.92
N TYR A 20 2.74 1.45 -7.01
CA TYR A 20 3.98 0.97 -6.45
C TYR A 20 3.91 0.91 -4.92
N LEU A 21 4.48 -0.15 -4.35
CA LEU A 21 4.51 -0.35 -2.90
C LEU A 21 5.17 0.82 -2.18
N HIS A 22 6.19 1.47 -2.76
CA HIS A 22 6.83 2.64 -2.17
C HIS A 22 5.89 3.85 -2.01
N GLU A 23 4.92 4.02 -2.92
CA GLU A 23 3.97 5.14 -2.89
C GLU A 23 2.87 4.81 -1.90
N LEU A 24 2.37 3.58 -1.95
CA LEU A 24 1.41 3.09 -0.96
C LEU A 24 2.00 3.10 0.46
N ARG A 25 3.31 2.89 0.63
CA ARG A 25 4.02 2.99 1.91
C ARG A 25 4.10 4.43 2.40
N GLU A 26 4.45 5.37 1.52
CA GLU A 26 4.52 6.80 1.85
C GLU A 26 3.14 7.35 2.24
N HIS A 27 2.09 6.89 1.56
CA HIS A 27 0.70 7.25 1.87
C HIS A 27 0.02 6.28 2.84
N SER A 28 0.72 5.26 3.35
CA SER A 28 0.17 4.21 4.21
C SER A 28 -0.55 4.76 5.44
N PRO A 29 0.10 5.58 6.28
CA PRO A 29 -0.56 6.13 7.46
C PRO A 29 -1.75 7.02 7.12
N LYS A 30 -1.80 7.61 5.91
CA LYS A 30 -2.89 8.48 5.47
C LYS A 30 -4.05 7.75 4.79
N LEU A 31 -3.77 6.63 4.11
CA LEU A 31 -4.75 5.86 3.34
C LEU A 31 -5.34 4.66 4.08
N PHE A 32 -4.53 4.05 4.96
CA PHE A 32 -4.88 2.80 5.64
C PHE A 32 -4.85 2.94 7.16
N ASP A 33 -4.44 4.09 7.69
CA ASP A 33 -4.27 4.35 9.14
C ASP A 33 -3.36 3.32 9.83
N VAL A 34 -2.44 2.73 9.05
CA VAL A 34 -1.47 1.76 9.58
C VAL A 34 -0.05 2.31 9.53
N LYS A 35 0.74 1.90 10.52
CA LYS A 35 2.18 2.19 10.56
C LYS A 35 2.86 1.61 9.32
N PRO A 36 3.93 2.26 8.82
CA PRO A 36 4.73 1.71 7.71
C PRO A 36 5.30 0.33 8.05
N GLU A 37 5.50 -0.01 9.33
CA GLU A 37 5.90 -1.34 9.78
C GLU A 37 4.83 -2.41 9.50
N VAL A 38 3.56 -2.10 9.74
CA VAL A 38 2.42 -2.99 9.45
C VAL A 38 2.22 -3.11 7.94
N PHE A 39 2.41 -2.00 7.21
CA PHE A 39 2.40 -2.02 5.76
C PHE A 39 3.50 -2.94 5.21
N ASP A 40 4.75 -2.72 5.63
CA ASP A 40 5.90 -3.54 5.23
C ASP A 40 5.66 -5.01 5.57
N GLY A 41 5.12 -5.32 6.76
CA GLY A 41 4.73 -6.67 7.16
C GLY A 41 3.61 -7.28 6.31
N ALA A 42 2.61 -6.48 5.92
CA ALA A 42 1.49 -6.92 5.07
C ALA A 42 1.92 -7.17 3.63
N VAL A 43 2.93 -6.44 3.14
CA VAL A 43 3.51 -6.63 1.80
C VAL A 43 4.75 -7.53 1.80
N LEU A 44 5.23 -7.95 2.98
CA LEU A 44 6.34 -8.87 3.18
C LEU A 44 5.99 -10.23 2.56
N GLY A 45 6.60 -10.52 1.41
CA GLY A 45 6.33 -11.75 0.65
C GLY A 45 5.60 -11.51 -0.67
N MET A 46 5.20 -10.27 -0.98
CA MET A 46 4.89 -9.92 -2.37
C MET A 46 6.18 -9.93 -3.19
N LYS A 47 6.20 -10.74 -4.26
CA LYS A 47 7.27 -10.67 -5.28
C LYS A 47 7.10 -9.45 -6.18
N ASP A 48 5.88 -8.95 -6.28
CA ASP A 48 5.51 -7.78 -7.05
C ASP A 48 5.78 -6.49 -6.28
N ILE A 49 6.43 -5.54 -6.97
CA ILE A 49 6.69 -4.18 -6.49
C ILE A 49 5.47 -3.26 -6.64
N GLN A 50 4.39 -3.76 -7.24
CA GLN A 50 3.15 -3.04 -7.50
C GLN A 50 1.94 -3.83 -7.03
N ALA A 51 1.02 -3.17 -6.34
CA ALA A 51 -0.22 -3.76 -5.87
C ALA A 51 -1.36 -2.75 -5.95
N THR A 52 -2.60 -3.23 -6.10
CA THR A 52 -3.77 -2.34 -6.07
C THR A 52 -4.08 -1.91 -4.65
N LYS A 53 -4.74 -0.76 -4.49
CA LYS A 53 -5.18 -0.29 -3.18
C LYS A 53 -6.04 -1.34 -2.46
N ALA A 54 -6.90 -2.04 -3.19
CA ALA A 54 -7.77 -3.09 -2.65
C ALA A 54 -7.00 -4.33 -2.18
N GLU A 55 -6.02 -4.78 -2.96
CA GLU A 55 -5.15 -5.91 -2.61
C GLU A 55 -4.33 -5.60 -1.36
N VAL A 56 -3.71 -4.43 -1.32
CA VAL A 56 -2.93 -4.00 -0.16
C VAL A 56 -3.81 -3.82 1.07
N LYS A 57 -5.00 -3.24 0.93
CA LYS A 57 -5.97 -3.14 2.03
C LYS A 57 -6.35 -4.51 2.57
N LYS A 58 -6.63 -5.49 1.70
CA LYS A 58 -6.95 -6.87 2.09
C LYS A 58 -5.80 -7.52 2.84
N ARG A 59 -4.57 -7.35 2.37
CA ARG A 59 -3.38 -7.89 3.06
C ARG A 59 -3.14 -7.22 4.40
N ILE A 60 -3.27 -5.89 4.48
CA ILE A 60 -3.15 -5.14 5.74
C ILE A 60 -4.23 -5.61 6.73
N ASP A 61 -5.49 -5.71 6.30
CA ASP A 61 -6.59 -6.18 7.14
C ASP A 61 -6.36 -7.62 7.62
N ALA A 62 -5.92 -8.52 6.73
CA ALA A 62 -5.55 -9.89 7.08
C ALA A 62 -4.36 -9.95 8.05
N PHE A 63 -3.38 -9.06 7.89
CA PHE A 63 -2.21 -8.96 8.77
C PHE A 63 -2.61 -8.47 10.16
N LEU A 64 -3.35 -7.35 10.24
CA LEU A 64 -3.92 -6.84 11.48
C LEU A 64 -4.80 -7.88 12.17
N LYS A 65 -5.70 -8.54 11.45
CA LYS A 65 -6.58 -9.58 12.01
C LYS A 65 -5.82 -10.81 12.51
N LYS A 66 -4.65 -11.10 11.92
CA LYS A 66 -3.77 -12.19 12.37
C LYS A 66 -3.00 -11.83 13.64
N GLU A 67 -2.64 -10.56 13.82
CA GLU A 67 -2.09 -10.04 15.09
C GLU A 67 -3.18 -9.87 16.16
N VAL A 68 -4.43 -9.59 15.80
CA VAL A 68 -5.59 -9.47 16.72
C VAL A 68 -6.21 -10.85 17.02
N LYS A 69 -5.38 -11.85 17.29
CA LYS A 69 -5.78 -12.98 18.13
C LYS A 69 -5.26 -12.69 19.54
N GLN A 70 -6.08 -11.94 20.28
CA GLN A 70 -6.08 -11.93 21.75
C GLN A 70 -6.33 -13.35 22.29
#